data_AF-A0A7V4QA49-F1
#
_entry.id   AF-A0A7V4QA49-F1
#
_cell.length_a   1.000
_cell.length_b   1.000
_cell.length_c   1.000
_cell.angle_alpha   90.00
_cell.angle_beta   90.00
_cell.angle_gamma   90.00
#
_symmetry.space_group_name_H-M   'P 1'
#
loop_
_entity.id
_entity.type
_entity.pdbx_description
1 polymer ?
#
loop_
_entity_poly.entity_id
_entity_poly.type
_entity_poly.pdbx_seq_one_letter_code
_entity_poly.pdbx_strand_id
1 'polypeptide(L)'
;TIVQTYCPWCAKFKKETLVDKNVSQMLRQNFVYIVLNRDTQDIPQQFRTRLVPTTFFVNTNSEKILETATGYVDAEEFMDYLNEAVKKSKK
;
A
#
# COMPACT_ATOMS: atom_id res chain seq x y z
N THR A 1 -0.08 -2.56 3.28
CA THR A 1 0.30 -3.41 2.13
C THR A 1 0.41 -4.85 2.55
N ILE A 2 -0.22 -5.74 1.80
CA ILE A 2 -0.12 -7.18 1.97
C ILE A 2 1.00 -7.72 1.07
N VAL A 3 1.88 -8.52 1.64
CA VAL A 3 3.02 -9.18 0.98
C VAL A 3 3.01 -10.68 1.29
N GLN A 4 3.93 -11.41 0.65
CA GLN A 4 4.23 -12.81 0.99
C GLN A 4 5.75 -13.00 1.05
N THR A 5 6.21 -14.09 1.67
CA THR A 5 7.62 -14.35 1.98
C THR A 5 8.49 -14.45 0.73
N TYR A 6 8.06 -15.26 -0.24
CA TYR A 6 8.74 -15.43 -1.52
C TYR A 6 8.01 -14.62 -2.59
N CYS A 7 8.37 -13.35 -2.72
CA CYS A 7 7.70 -12.39 -3.60
C CYS A 7 8.69 -11.45 -4.31
N PRO A 8 9.12 -11.78 -5.55
CA PRO A 8 10.00 -10.91 -6.32
C PRO A 8 9.42 -9.51 -6.55
N TRP A 9 8.12 -9.41 -6.83
CA TRP A 9 7.44 -8.14 -7.03
C TRP A 9 7.35 -7.29 -5.77
N CYS A 10 7.20 -7.90 -4.60
CA CYS A 10 7.21 -7.20 -3.31
C CYS A 10 8.61 -6.66 -3.02
N ALA A 11 9.65 -7.45 -3.30
CA ALA A 11 11.04 -7.01 -3.16
C ALA A 11 11.37 -5.87 -4.13
N LYS A 12 10.91 -5.96 -5.38
CA LYS A 12 11.06 -4.89 -6.38
C LYS A 12 10.35 -3.62 -5.93
N PHE A 13 9.08 -3.71 -5.54
CA PHE A 13 8.29 -2.58 -5.04
C PHE A 13 8.95 -1.90 -3.83
N LYS A 14 9.51 -2.67 -2.89
CA LYS A 14 10.27 -2.13 -1.76
C LYS A 14 11.53 -1.39 -2.21
N LYS A 15 12.27 -1.93 -3.18
CA LYS A 15 13.59 -1.42 -3.61
C LYS A 15 13.53 -0.28 -4.61
N GLU A 16 12.43 -0.13 -5.34
CA GLU A 16 12.30 0.87 -6.40
C GLU A 16 11.26 1.93 -6.04
N THR A 17 10.10 1.52 -5.54
CA THR A 17 8.97 2.42 -5.29
C THR A 17 8.99 3.02 -3.89
N LEU A 18 9.06 2.18 -2.85
CA LEU A 18 8.93 2.66 -1.45
C LEU A 18 10.15 3.47 -0.95
N VAL A 19 11.31 3.30 -1.58
CA VAL A 19 12.52 4.06 -1.27
C VAL A 19 12.61 5.38 -2.02
N ASP A 20 11.74 5.61 -3.02
CA ASP A 20 11.69 6.90 -3.69
C ASP A 20 11.47 8.02 -2.68
N LYS A 21 12.17 9.14 -2.89
CA LYS A 21 12.20 10.24 -1.91
C LYS A 21 10.81 10.85 -1.74
N ASN A 22 10.08 11.04 -2.84
CA ASN A 22 8.76 11.67 -2.82
C ASN A 22 7.73 10.73 -2.21
N VAL A 23 7.74 9.46 -2.62
CA VAL A 23 6.88 8.41 -2.04
C VAL A 23 7.11 8.29 -0.53
N SER A 24 8.36 8.14 -0.11
CA SER A 24 8.67 7.96 1.31
C SER A 24 8.32 9.17 2.15
N GLN A 25 8.47 10.39 1.62
CA GLN A 25 8.07 11.62 2.28
C GLN A 25 6.54 11.70 2.41
N MET A 26 5.80 11.44 1.33
CA MET A 26 4.35 11.46 1.32
C MET A 26 3.75 10.46 2.31
N LEU A 27 4.29 9.24 2.34
CA LEU A 27 3.93 8.21 3.31
C LEU A 27 4.14 8.67 4.75
N ARG A 28 5.34 9.19 5.08
CA ARG A 28 5.64 9.66 6.45
C ARG A 28 4.75 10.81 6.92
N GLN A 29 4.35 11.70 6.00
CA GLN A 29 3.60 12.90 6.34
C GLN A 29 2.09 12.67 6.44
N ASN A 30 1.54 11.75 5.65
CA ASN A 30 0.08 11.63 5.48
C ASN A 30 -0.49 10.27 5.84
N PHE A 31 0.35 9.25 6.08
CA PHE A 31 -0.10 7.88 6.26
C PHE A 31 0.57 7.17 7.44
N VAL A 32 -0.17 6.28 8.08
CA VAL A 32 0.39 5.22 8.92
C VAL A 32 0.59 4.01 8.03
N TYR A 33 1.82 3.80 7.54
CA TYR A 33 2.12 2.72 6.59
C TYR A 33 2.39 1.39 7.31
N ILE A 34 1.51 0.40 7.07
CA ILE A 34 1.59 -0.92 7.70
C ILE A 34 1.85 -1.98 6.61
N VAL A 35 2.77 -2.91 6.89
CA VAL A 35 3.05 -4.07 6.04
C VAL A 35 2.66 -5.34 6.79
N LEU A 36 1.88 -6.21 6.16
CA LEU A 36 1.52 -7.53 6.70
C LEU A 36 1.94 -8.62 5.73
N ASN A 37 2.57 -9.67 6.23
CA ASN A 37 2.91 -10.86 5.46
C ASN A 37 1.83 -11.93 5.65
N ARG A 38 1.14 -12.30 4.57
CA ARG A 38 0.03 -13.25 4.60
C ARG A 38 0.44 -14.70 4.88
N ASP A 39 1.73 -15.03 4.77
CA ASP A 39 2.23 -16.38 5.05
C ASP A 39 2.51 -16.59 6.55
N THR A 40 2.74 -15.51 7.29
CA THR A 40 3.19 -15.56 8.69
C THR A 40 2.29 -14.80 9.65
N GLN A 41 1.27 -14.10 9.15
CA GLN A 41 0.37 -13.28 9.96
C GLN A 41 -1.08 -13.46 9.52
N ASP A 42 -2.00 -13.32 10.47
CA ASP A 42 -3.43 -13.32 10.18
C ASP A 42 -3.84 -12.02 9.49
N ILE A 43 -4.32 -12.16 8.25
CA ILE A 43 -4.82 -11.02 7.46
C ILE A 43 -6.31 -10.85 7.71
N PRO A 44 -6.76 -9.65 8.14
CA PRO A 44 -8.19 -9.35 8.29
C PRO A 44 -8.94 -9.63 6.99
N GLN A 45 -10.17 -10.14 7.11
CA GLN A 45 -10.92 -10.67 5.98
C GLN A 45 -11.05 -9.67 4.81
N GLN A 46 -11.27 -8.39 5.12
CA GLN A 46 -11.41 -7.32 4.12
C GLN A 46 -10.12 -6.98 3.35
N PHE A 47 -8.95 -7.40 3.84
CA PHE A 47 -7.64 -7.17 3.21
C PHE A 47 -7.05 -8.44 2.59
N ARG A 48 -7.78 -9.57 2.63
CA ARG A 48 -7.33 -10.80 1.99
C ARG A 48 -7.30 -10.61 0.47
N THR A 49 -6.17 -10.92 -0.14
CA THR A 49 -5.95 -10.78 -1.57
C THR A 49 -5.09 -11.93 -2.09
N ARG A 50 -5.34 -12.31 -3.35
CA ARG A 50 -4.57 -13.34 -4.04
C ARG A 50 -3.28 -12.79 -4.63
N LEU A 51 -3.26 -11.53 -5.05
CA LEU A 51 -2.14 -10.87 -5.70
C LEU A 51 -1.33 -10.05 -4.68
N VAL A 52 -0.02 -10.06 -4.81
CA VAL A 52 0.90 -9.31 -3.94
C VAL A 52 2.07 -8.72 -4.75
N PRO A 53 2.60 -7.54 -4.36
CA PRO A 53 2.14 -6.71 -3.24
C PRO A 53 0.77 -6.07 -3.55
N THR A 54 -0.08 -5.90 -2.54
CA THR A 54 -1.32 -5.12 -2.69
C THR A 54 -1.40 -4.09 -1.58
N THR A 55 -1.56 -2.83 -1.93
CA THR A 55 -1.68 -1.73 -0.97
C THR A 55 -3.11 -1.23 -0.92
N PHE A 56 -3.74 -1.42 0.24
CA PHE A 56 -5.05 -0.86 0.54
C PHE A 56 -4.86 0.49 1.23
N PHE A 57 -5.55 1.52 0.74
CA PHE A 57 -5.60 2.84 1.38
C PHE A 57 -6.91 2.93 2.16
N VAL A 58 -6.82 3.08 3.47
CA VAL A 58 -7.97 2.97 4.38
C VAL A 58 -8.16 4.29 5.11
N ASN A 59 -9.40 4.75 5.18
CA ASN A 59 -9.77 5.89 6.00
C ASN A 59 -9.80 5.46 7.48
N THR A 60 -9.05 6.14 8.34
CA THR A 60 -8.93 5.77 9.77
C THR A 60 -10.20 6.03 10.58
N ASN A 61 -11.10 6.90 10.12
CA ASN A 61 -12.32 7.26 10.85
C ASN A 61 -13.48 6.33 10.48
N SER A 62 -13.61 6.00 9.20
CA SER A 62 -14.72 5.19 8.68
C SER A 62 -14.37 3.74 8.41
N GLU A 63 -13.10 3.38 8.52
CA GLU A 63 -12.53 2.05 8.20
C GLU A 63 -12.77 1.60 6.73
N LYS A 64 -13.25 2.49 5.86
CA LYS A 64 -13.50 2.20 4.46
C LYS A 64 -12.20 2.20 3.64
N ILE A 65 -12.10 1.25 2.72
CA ILE A 65 -11.06 1.24 1.68
C ILE A 65 -11.40 2.34 0.67
N LEU A 66 -10.49 3.30 0.52
CA LEU A 66 -10.61 4.44 -0.39
C LEU A 66 -10.04 4.13 -1.78
N GLU A 67 -8.93 3.39 -1.80
CA GLU A 67 -8.20 2.99 -2.99
C GLU A 67 -7.47 1.66 -2.78
N THR A 68 -7.12 1.00 -3.88
CA THR A 68 -6.31 -0.22 -3.87
C THR A 68 -5.33 -0.24 -5.04
N ALA A 69 -4.03 -0.28 -4.73
CA ALA A 69 -2.98 -0.53 -5.72
C ALA A 69 -2.63 -2.03 -5.69
N THR A 70 -2.78 -2.72 -6.83
CA THR A 70 -2.58 -4.17 -6.92
C THR A 70 -1.35 -4.49 -7.77
N GLY A 71 -0.47 -5.33 -7.23
CA GLY A 71 0.78 -5.70 -7.89
C GLY A 71 1.89 -4.67 -7.68
N TYR A 72 2.98 -4.87 -8.41
CA TYR A 72 4.03 -3.87 -8.51
C TYR A 72 3.53 -2.69 -9.34
N VAL A 73 3.73 -1.49 -8.81
CA VAL A 73 3.57 -0.21 -9.49
C VAL A 73 4.83 0.63 -9.22
N ASP A 74 5.26 1.42 -10.18
CA ASP A 74 6.44 2.27 -10.01
C ASP A 74 6.17 3.49 -9.10
N ALA A 75 7.18 4.33 -8.88
CA ALA A 75 7.08 5.46 -7.97
C ALA A 75 6.10 6.54 -8.43
N GLU A 76 6.01 6.80 -9.74
CA GLU A 76 5.11 7.81 -10.29
C GLU A 76 3.66 7.34 -10.14
N GLU A 77 3.36 6.13 -10.58
CA GLU A 77 2.02 5.54 -10.46
C GLU A 77 1.61 5.41 -8.98
N PHE A 78 2.53 5.01 -8.10
CA PHE A 78 2.24 4.91 -6.67
C PHE A 78 1.96 6.28 -6.03
N MET A 79 2.61 7.35 -6.49
CA MET A 79 2.30 8.71 -6.07
C MET A 79 0.88 9.12 -6.46
N ASP A 80 0.37 8.70 -7.62
CA ASP A 80 -1.01 8.96 -8.02
C ASP A 80 -2.01 8.31 -7.07
N TYR A 81 -1.78 7.03 -6.70
CA TYR A 81 -2.60 6.37 -5.68
C TYR A 81 -2.56 7.09 -4.32
N LEU A 82 -1.38 7.55 -3.89
CA LEU A 82 -1.23 8.31 -2.64
C LEU A 82 -2.02 9.62 -2.69
N ASN A 83 -1.93 10.36 -3.80
CA ASN A 83 -2.63 11.63 -3.98
C ASN A 83 -4.16 11.44 -3.99
N GLU A 84 -4.67 10.46 -4.74
CA GLU A 84 -6.11 10.18 -4.78
C GLU A 84 -6.62 9.67 -3.43
N ALA A 85 -5.86 8.86 -2.70
CA ALA A 85 -6.22 8.44 -1.35
C ALA A 85 -6.33 9.64 -0.39
N VAL A 86 -5.38 10.58 -0.40
CA VAL A 86 -5.47 11.80 0.41
C VAL A 86 -6.68 12.64 0.03
N LYS A 87 -6.93 12.83 -1.26
CA LYS A 87 -8.09 13.60 -1.76
C LYS A 87 -9.41 12.96 -1.35
N LYS A 88 -9.53 11.63 -1.42
CA LYS A 88 -10.71 10.88 -0.98
C LYS A 88 -10.88 10.90 0.54
N SER A 89 -9.80 10.95 1.32
CA SER A 89 -9.88 10.98 2.79
C SER A 89 -10.49 12.27 3.35
N LYS A 90 -10.46 13.37 2.59
CA LYS A 90 -10.98 14.70 2.95
C LYS A 90 -12.43 14.93 2.53
N LYS A 91 -13.02 14.00 1.76
CA LYS A 91 -14.44 14.04 1.38
C LYS A 91 -15.28 13.33 2.42
#